data_AF-A0A9E7ITB7-F1
#
_entry.id   AF-A0A9E7ITB7-F1
#
_cell.length_a   1.000
_cell.length_b   1.000
_cell.length_c   1.000
_cell.angle_alpha   90.00
_cell.angle_beta   90.00
_cell.angle_gamma   90.00
#
_symmetry.space_group_name_H-M   'P 1'
#
loop_
_entity.id
_entity.type
_entity.pdbx_description
1 polymer ?
#
loop_
_entity_poly.entity_id
_entity_poly.type
_entity_poly.pdbx_seq_one_letter_code
_entity_poly.pdbx_strand_id
1 'polypeptide(L)'
;MFYKTENRKTTPHTIINYMDYARNAFILYQIKRENIKQKKKLLISDKYYLVDPGFYFIFNGFTQRNWGQLLENIVFLELIRQGYSITIGKIQDLEVDFVCRRANQIKYIQVSQSILDENTRKREFKPLEKISDSYPKYVISMDSFDFSANGIIHLNIIDFLKSENF
;
A
#
# COMPACT_ATOMS: atom_id res chain seq x y z
N MET A 1 -0.57 6.32 18.34
CA MET A 1 0.00 6.67 19.67
C MET A 1 1.11 5.69 20.05
N PHE A 2 2.38 6.05 19.83
CA PHE A 2 3.46 5.75 20.78
C PHE A 2 3.79 7.09 21.41
N TYR A 3 3.85 7.09 22.74
CA TYR A 3 3.93 8.25 23.60
C TYR A 3 5.03 9.21 23.18
N LYS A 4 4.64 10.43 22.79
CA LYS A 4 5.53 11.60 22.67
C LYS A 4 5.68 12.34 24.00
N THR A 5 5.37 11.68 25.12
CA THR A 5 5.28 12.28 26.46
C THR A 5 6.28 11.76 27.47
N GLU A 6 7.13 10.80 27.13
CA GLU A 6 8.37 10.59 27.87
C GLU A 6 9.52 10.49 26.89
N ASN A 7 10.51 11.36 27.05
CA ASN A 7 11.71 11.45 26.23
C ASN A 7 12.65 10.24 26.51
N ARG A 8 12.10 9.02 26.55
CA ARG A 8 12.84 7.77 26.74
C ARG A 8 13.64 7.51 25.48
N LYS A 9 14.96 7.62 25.59
CA LYS A 9 15.90 7.18 24.55
C LYS A 9 15.66 5.69 24.29
N THR A 10 15.06 5.37 23.15
CA THR A 10 14.93 3.99 22.67
C THR A 10 15.95 3.75 21.56
N THR A 11 16.42 2.51 21.42
CA THR A 11 17.33 2.14 20.34
C THR A 11 16.53 1.66 19.12
N PRO A 12 17.04 1.83 17.88
CA PRO A 12 16.42 1.24 16.69
C PRO A 12 16.20 -0.27 16.83
N HIS A 13 17.10 -0.98 17.51
CA HIS A 13 16.98 -2.41 17.80
C HIS A 13 15.75 -2.74 18.63
N THR A 14 15.44 -1.91 19.63
CA THR A 14 14.24 -2.09 20.46
C THR A 14 12.96 -1.95 19.63
N ILE A 15 12.90 -0.98 18.72
CA ILE A 15 11.76 -0.79 17.82
C ILE A 15 11.57 -2.01 16.89
N ILE A 16 12.67 -2.51 16.31
CA ILE A 16 12.64 -3.70 15.44
C ILE A 16 12.10 -4.90 16.21
N ASN A 17 12.56 -5.14 17.45
CA ASN A 17 12.07 -6.24 18.27
C ASN A 17 10.56 -6.14 18.53
N TYR A 18 10.03 -4.93 18.82
CA TYR A 18 8.58 -4.75 19.00
C TYR A 18 7.80 -5.02 17.71
N MET A 19 8.33 -4.65 16.55
CA MET A 19 7.72 -4.98 15.26
C MET A 19 7.73 -6.48 14.99
N ASP A 20 8.82 -7.17 15.34
CA ASP A 20 8.91 -8.63 15.24
C ASP A 20 7.92 -9.31 16.20
N TYR A 21 7.78 -8.83 17.44
CA TYR A 21 6.77 -9.34 18.37
C TYR A 21 5.34 -9.13 17.87
N ALA A 22 5.02 -7.94 17.36
CA ALA A 22 3.71 -7.66 16.78
C ALA A 22 3.41 -8.52 15.55
N ARG A 23 4.42 -8.81 14.72
CA ARG A 23 4.31 -9.75 13.59
C ARG A 23 4.05 -11.17 14.09
N ASN A 24 4.83 -11.64 15.07
CA ASN A 24 4.68 -12.99 15.64
C ASN A 24 3.34 -13.16 16.37
N ALA A 25 2.77 -12.08 16.90
CA ALA A 25 1.44 -12.04 17.49
C ALA A 25 0.31 -11.86 16.47
N PHE A 26 0.60 -11.89 15.16
CA PHE A 26 -0.37 -11.73 14.07
C PHE A 26 -1.10 -10.39 14.04
N ILE A 27 -0.52 -9.34 14.63
CA ILE A 27 -1.09 -7.97 14.61
C ILE A 27 -0.74 -7.26 13.30
N LEU A 28 0.44 -7.57 12.74
CA LEU A 28 1.00 -6.89 11.57
C LEU A 28 1.42 -7.87 10.48
N TYR A 29 1.14 -7.49 9.24
CA TYR A 29 1.80 -8.02 8.06
C TYR A 29 3.05 -7.21 7.75
N GLN A 30 4.17 -7.89 7.53
CA GLN A 30 5.42 -7.28 7.06
C GLN A 30 5.55 -7.49 5.55
N ILE A 31 5.71 -6.40 4.81
CA ILE A 31 5.85 -6.44 3.36
C ILE A 31 7.22 -5.92 2.95
N LYS A 32 7.88 -6.71 2.10
CA LYS A 32 9.20 -6.38 1.54
C LYS A 32 9.05 -5.40 0.38
N ARG A 33 10.06 -4.57 0.22
CA ARG A 33 10.26 -3.74 -0.97
C ARG A 33 11.00 -4.51 -2.05
N GLU A 34 10.75 -4.17 -3.30
CA GLU A 34 11.50 -4.66 -4.44
C GLU A 34 11.78 -3.55 -5.46
N ASN A 35 12.88 -3.70 -6.19
CA ASN A 35 13.14 -2.87 -7.35
C ASN A 35 12.45 -3.48 -8.57
N ILE A 36 11.49 -2.76 -9.15
CA ILE A 36 10.68 -3.27 -10.28
C ILE A 36 11.57 -3.56 -11.51
N LYS A 37 12.55 -2.70 -11.81
CA LYS A 37 13.46 -2.89 -12.95
C LYS A 37 14.39 -4.09 -12.78
N GLN A 38 14.96 -4.23 -11.58
CA GLN A 38 15.96 -5.28 -11.32
C GLN A 38 15.31 -6.60 -10.87
N LYS A 39 13.99 -6.59 -10.56
CA LYS A 39 13.25 -7.72 -9.97
C LYS A 39 13.93 -8.30 -8.73
N LYS A 40 14.58 -7.43 -7.93
CA LYS A 40 15.32 -7.79 -6.73
C LYS A 40 14.64 -7.23 -5.50
N LYS A 41 14.50 -8.06 -4.46
CA LYS A 41 14.07 -7.61 -3.14
C LYS A 41 15.12 -6.66 -2.56
N LEU A 42 14.67 -5.56 -1.98
CA LEU A 42 15.52 -4.57 -1.33
C LEU A 42 15.67 -4.94 0.15
N LEU A 43 16.88 -4.81 0.68
CA LEU A 43 17.21 -5.16 2.06
C LEU A 43 16.76 -4.11 3.08
N ILE A 44 16.34 -2.92 2.64
CA ILE A 44 16.10 -1.78 3.52
C ILE A 44 14.61 -1.39 3.53
N SER A 45 14.11 -1.34 4.78
CA SER A 45 12.81 -0.88 5.26
C SER A 45 11.61 -1.68 4.74
N ASP A 46 10.97 -2.37 5.67
CA ASP A 46 9.71 -3.05 5.44
C ASP A 46 8.54 -2.11 5.72
N LYS A 47 7.48 -2.24 4.92
CA LYS A 47 6.20 -1.58 5.19
C LYS A 47 5.35 -2.54 6.01
N TYR A 48 4.56 -2.00 6.93
CA TYR A 48 3.73 -2.79 7.83
C TYR A 48 2.28 -2.41 7.67
N TYR A 49 1.41 -3.42 7.59
CA TYR A 49 -0.04 -3.25 7.51
C TYR A 49 -0.70 -3.96 8.69
N LEU A 50 -1.75 -3.35 9.22
CA LEU A 50 -2.55 -3.92 10.30
C LEU A 50 -3.40 -5.07 9.75
N VAL A 51 -3.50 -6.15 10.52
CA VAL A 51 -4.42 -7.26 10.22
C VAL A 51 -5.88 -6.81 10.26
N ASP A 52 -6.19 -5.84 11.12
CA ASP A 52 -7.51 -5.24 11.29
C ASP A 52 -7.39 -3.71 11.34
N PRO A 53 -8.00 -2.97 10.39
CA PRO A 53 -8.03 -1.51 10.41
C PRO A 53 -8.66 -0.93 11.69
N GLY A 54 -9.48 -1.68 12.42
CA GLY A 54 -10.04 -1.33 13.73
C GLY A 54 -8.97 -0.91 14.74
N PHE A 55 -7.79 -1.56 14.72
CA PHE A 55 -6.67 -1.18 15.59
C PHE A 55 -6.19 0.25 15.35
N TYR A 56 -6.29 0.76 14.12
CA TYR A 56 -5.92 2.15 13.82
C TYR A 56 -6.70 3.14 14.69
N PHE A 57 -8.01 2.90 14.87
CA PHE A 57 -8.88 3.77 15.64
C PHE A 57 -8.63 3.68 17.14
N ILE A 58 -8.31 2.48 17.65
CA ILE A 58 -7.94 2.27 19.06
C ILE A 58 -6.68 3.07 19.39
N PHE A 59 -5.67 3.05 18.52
CA PHE A 59 -4.38 3.69 18.80
C PHE A 59 -4.30 5.18 18.45
N ASN A 60 -5.15 5.71 17.57
CA ASN A 60 -5.04 7.10 17.12
C ASN A 60 -6.26 7.96 17.48
N GLY A 61 -7.33 7.36 17.99
CA GLY A 61 -8.60 8.06 18.21
C GLY A 61 -9.25 8.51 16.89
N PHE A 62 -10.36 9.24 16.98
CA PHE A 62 -11.17 9.61 15.82
C PHE A 62 -10.79 10.96 15.16
N THR A 63 -9.88 11.73 15.76
CA THR A 63 -9.67 13.16 15.47
C THR A 63 -8.63 13.45 14.38
N GLN A 64 -7.68 12.55 14.10
CA GLN A 64 -6.73 12.69 12.99
C GLN A 64 -6.72 11.44 12.12
N ARG A 65 -7.47 11.48 11.01
CA ARG A 65 -7.63 10.35 10.10
C ARG A 65 -6.72 10.50 8.90
N ASN A 66 -5.70 9.67 8.80
CA ASN A 66 -4.95 9.49 7.55
C ASN A 66 -5.69 8.46 6.69
N TRP A 67 -6.72 8.93 5.98
CA TRP A 67 -7.56 8.09 5.13
C TRP A 67 -6.79 7.39 4.02
N GLY A 68 -5.77 8.03 3.45
CA GLY A 68 -4.90 7.40 2.45
C GLY A 68 -4.27 6.11 2.97
N GLN A 69 -3.64 6.16 4.15
CA GLN A 69 -3.03 4.97 4.77
C GLN A 69 -4.06 3.90 5.14
N LEU A 70 -5.25 4.30 5.61
CA LEU A 70 -6.30 3.36 5.96
C LEU A 70 -6.83 2.63 4.72
N LEU A 71 -7.06 3.36 3.62
CA LEU A 71 -7.48 2.79 2.34
C LEU A 71 -6.41 1.86 1.79
N GLU A 72 -5.14 2.27 1.87
CA GLU A 72 -4.02 1.44 1.47
C GLU A 72 -4.00 0.11 2.25
N ASN A 73 -4.26 0.15 3.56
CA ASN A 73 -4.38 -1.05 4.40
C ASN A 73 -5.58 -1.93 4.01
N ILE A 74 -6.74 -1.33 3.70
CA ILE A 74 -7.94 -2.05 3.25
C ILE A 74 -7.67 -2.76 1.92
N VAL A 75 -7.10 -2.05 0.94
CA VAL A 75 -6.73 -2.61 -0.36
C VAL A 75 -5.72 -3.75 -0.19
N PHE A 76 -4.71 -3.57 0.66
CA PHE A 76 -3.75 -4.61 0.98
C PHE A 76 -4.43 -5.88 1.52
N LEU A 77 -5.30 -5.76 2.52
CA LEU A 77 -6.00 -6.91 3.12
C LEU A 77 -6.86 -7.65 2.10
N GLU A 78 -7.55 -6.92 1.23
CA GLU A 78 -8.36 -7.51 0.16
C GLU A 78 -7.50 -8.28 -0.85
N LEU A 79 -6.36 -7.73 -1.27
CA LEU A 79 -5.44 -8.40 -2.18
C LEU A 79 -4.88 -9.71 -1.57
N ILE A 80 -4.55 -9.70 -0.27
CA ILE A 80 -4.13 -10.92 0.44
C ILE A 80 -5.29 -11.93 0.52
N ARG A 81 -6.51 -11.47 0.82
CA ARG A 81 -7.72 -12.32 0.85
C ARG A 81 -7.94 -13.04 -0.49
N GLN A 82 -7.64 -12.37 -1.59
CA GLN A 82 -7.72 -12.92 -2.95
C GLN A 82 -6.50 -13.79 -3.36
N GLY A 83 -5.54 -14.00 -2.47
CA GLY A 83 -4.40 -14.90 -2.67
C GLY A 83 -3.23 -14.30 -3.46
N TYR A 84 -3.10 -12.97 -3.49
CA TYR A 84 -1.93 -12.33 -4.09
C TYR A 84 -0.71 -12.38 -3.17
N SER A 85 0.47 -12.62 -3.75
CA SER A 85 1.75 -12.29 -3.13
C SER A 85 2.08 -10.83 -3.43
N ILE A 86 2.31 -10.02 -2.39
CA ILE A 86 2.44 -8.57 -2.50
C ILE A 86 3.83 -8.11 -2.06
N THR A 87 4.38 -7.14 -2.79
CA THR A 87 5.58 -6.39 -2.43
C THR A 87 5.37 -4.91 -2.72
N ILE A 88 6.08 -4.02 -2.02
CA ILE A 88 6.10 -2.59 -2.35
C ILE A 88 7.09 -2.36 -3.48
N GLY A 89 6.66 -1.70 -4.56
CA GLY A 89 7.48 -1.50 -5.74
C GLY A 89 8.31 -0.22 -5.66
N LYS A 90 9.57 -0.29 -6.07
CA LYS A 90 10.42 0.89 -6.27
C LYS A 90 10.82 1.00 -7.74
N ILE A 91 10.53 2.14 -8.35
CA ILE A 91 10.87 2.49 -9.72
C ILE A 91 11.62 3.82 -9.73
N GLN A 92 12.94 3.76 -9.94
CA GLN A 92 13.83 4.91 -9.70
C GLN A 92 13.65 5.41 -8.24
N ASP A 93 13.22 6.67 -8.07
CA ASP A 93 12.96 7.30 -6.77
C ASP A 93 11.48 7.32 -6.38
N LEU A 94 10.62 6.67 -7.17
CA LEU A 94 9.18 6.58 -6.91
C LEU A 94 8.82 5.23 -6.29
N GLU A 95 7.87 5.28 -5.35
CA GLU A 95 7.23 4.10 -4.77
C GLU A 95 5.94 3.79 -5.57
N VAL A 96 5.68 2.50 -5.79
CA VAL A 96 4.40 1.96 -6.24
C VAL A 96 3.87 1.18 -5.05
N ASP A 97 2.66 1.49 -4.60
CA ASP A 97 2.14 0.93 -3.35
C ASP A 97 2.15 -0.59 -3.39
N PHE A 98 1.66 -1.22 -4.46
CA PHE A 98 1.65 -2.67 -4.55
C PHE A 98 2.09 -3.20 -5.92
N VAL A 99 3.00 -4.17 -5.87
CA VAL A 99 3.26 -5.14 -6.94
C VAL A 99 2.65 -6.46 -6.51
N CYS A 100 1.55 -6.83 -7.15
CA CYS A 100 0.76 -8.01 -6.83
C CYS A 100 1.07 -9.13 -7.80
N ARG A 101 1.30 -10.35 -7.29
CA ARG A 101 1.59 -11.54 -8.10
C ARG A 101 0.69 -12.68 -7.73
N ARG A 102 0.07 -13.31 -8.72
CA ARG A 102 -0.70 -14.55 -8.57
C ARG A 102 -0.51 -15.40 -9.82
N ALA A 103 0.02 -16.61 -9.65
CA ALA A 103 0.48 -17.44 -10.76
C ALA A 103 1.41 -16.66 -11.72
N ASN A 104 1.05 -16.56 -13.00
CA ASN A 104 1.83 -15.82 -14.01
C ASN A 104 1.32 -14.38 -14.27
N GLN A 105 0.43 -13.87 -13.42
CA GLN A 105 -0.10 -12.51 -13.54
C GLN A 105 0.59 -11.57 -12.56
N ILE A 106 0.98 -10.38 -13.05
CA ILE A 106 1.49 -9.27 -12.26
C ILE A 106 0.53 -8.10 -12.44
N LYS A 107 0.25 -7.37 -11.35
CA LYS A 107 -0.52 -6.12 -11.35
C LYS A 107 0.21 -5.08 -10.54
N TYR A 108 0.18 -3.83 -11.01
CA TYR A 108 0.74 -2.69 -10.29
C TYR A 108 -0.41 -1.80 -9.82
N ILE A 109 -0.39 -1.40 -8.56
CA ILE A 109 -1.50 -0.68 -7.95
C ILE A 109 -0.95 0.51 -7.17
N GLN A 110 -1.57 1.66 -7.39
CA GLN A 110 -1.45 2.84 -6.55
C GLN A 110 -2.80 3.11 -5.87
N VAL A 111 -2.77 3.54 -4.61
CA VAL A 111 -3.97 3.82 -3.81
C VAL A 111 -3.98 5.28 -3.40
N SER A 112 -5.13 5.94 -3.55
CA SER A 112 -5.31 7.31 -3.08
C SER A 112 -6.69 7.50 -2.48
N GLN A 113 -6.83 8.44 -1.55
CA GLN A 113 -8.15 8.86 -1.09
C GLN A 113 -8.94 9.52 -2.22
N SER A 114 -8.32 10.46 -2.92
CA SER A 114 -8.90 11.16 -4.06
C SER A 114 -7.83 11.59 -5.05
N ILE A 115 -8.15 11.58 -6.33
CA ILE A 115 -7.36 12.06 -7.46
C ILE A 115 -8.14 13.10 -8.30
N LEU A 116 -9.14 13.74 -7.70
CA LEU A 116 -9.89 14.84 -8.34
C LEU A 116 -8.96 16.01 -8.67
N ASP A 117 -8.08 16.35 -7.73
CA ASP A 117 -7.02 17.33 -7.94
C ASP A 117 -5.99 16.81 -8.95
N GLU A 118 -5.74 17.61 -9.99
CA GLU A 118 -4.86 17.22 -11.09
C GLU A 118 -3.41 16.98 -10.65
N ASN A 119 -2.93 17.73 -9.65
CA ASN A 119 -1.57 17.53 -9.13
C ASN A 119 -1.45 16.18 -8.42
N THR A 120 -2.45 15.84 -7.61
CA THR A 120 -2.55 14.55 -6.94
C THR A 120 -2.65 13.43 -7.98
N ARG A 121 -3.52 13.55 -8.98
CA ARG A 121 -3.63 12.59 -10.08
C ARG A 121 -2.30 12.37 -10.79
N LYS A 122 -1.63 13.45 -11.22
CA LYS A 122 -0.30 13.37 -11.86
C LYS A 122 0.71 12.67 -10.95
N ARG A 123 0.68 12.92 -9.64
CA ARG A 123 1.58 12.28 -8.68
C ARG A 123 1.33 10.78 -8.56
N GLU A 124 0.08 10.34 -8.46
CA GLU A 124 -0.27 8.92 -8.31
C GLU A 124 -0.07 8.11 -9.60
N PHE A 125 -0.24 8.72 -10.78
CA PHE A 125 -0.05 8.02 -12.05
C PHE A 125 1.44 7.87 -12.42
N LYS A 126 2.27 8.85 -12.05
CA LYS A 126 3.68 8.95 -12.46
C LYS A 126 4.53 7.70 -12.15
N PRO A 127 4.42 7.01 -11.00
CA PRO A 127 5.17 5.77 -10.76
C PRO A 127 4.79 4.66 -11.75
N LEU A 128 3.49 4.52 -12.04
CA LEU A 128 2.96 3.49 -12.93
C LEU A 128 3.34 3.74 -14.39
N GLU A 129 3.31 5.00 -14.85
CA GLU A 129 3.73 5.39 -16.21
C GLU A 129 5.20 5.07 -16.50
N LYS A 130 6.05 5.00 -15.48
CA LYS A 130 7.47 4.65 -15.62
C LYS A 130 7.72 3.14 -15.77
N ILE A 131 6.71 2.31 -15.59
CA ILE A 131 6.81 0.86 -15.75
C ILE A 131 6.54 0.53 -17.21
N SER A 132 7.58 0.07 -17.92
CA SER A 132 7.56 -0.13 -19.36
C SER A 132 6.99 -1.47 -19.83
N ASP A 133 6.57 -2.35 -18.92
CA ASP A 133 5.95 -3.62 -19.29
C ASP A 133 4.45 -3.45 -19.62
N SER A 134 3.84 -4.51 -20.15
CA SER A 134 2.43 -4.56 -20.53
C SER A 134 1.50 -5.10 -19.44
N TYR A 135 1.98 -5.30 -18.21
CA TYR A 135 1.10 -5.78 -17.15
C TYR A 135 0.10 -4.70 -16.74
N PRO A 136 -1.10 -5.11 -16.29
CA PRO A 136 -2.14 -4.18 -15.84
C PRO A 136 -1.66 -3.25 -14.72
N LYS A 137 -2.07 -1.97 -14.82
CA LYS A 137 -1.74 -0.90 -13.88
C LYS A 137 -3.03 -0.25 -13.42
N TYR A 138 -3.18 -0.06 -12.12
CA TYR A 138 -4.39 0.45 -11.51
C TYR A 138 -4.11 1.62 -10.57
N VAL A 139 -5.02 2.58 -10.56
CA VAL A 139 -5.15 3.55 -9.48
C VAL A 139 -6.49 3.30 -8.81
N ILE A 140 -6.48 2.97 -7.52
CA ILE A 140 -7.70 2.73 -6.74
C ILE A 140 -7.95 3.95 -5.87
N SER A 141 -9.14 4.56 -5.97
CA SER A 141 -9.53 5.67 -5.12
C SER A 141 -11.00 5.65 -4.69
N MET A 142 -11.41 6.61 -3.88
CA MET A 142 -12.83 6.78 -3.51
C MET A 142 -13.63 7.57 -4.55
N ASP A 143 -12.99 8.08 -5.60
CA ASP A 143 -13.65 8.92 -6.59
C ASP A 143 -14.56 8.10 -7.51
N SER A 144 -15.71 8.67 -7.89
CA SER A 144 -16.68 8.02 -8.77
C SER A 144 -16.46 8.29 -10.26
N PHE A 145 -15.73 9.35 -10.61
CA PHE A 145 -15.39 9.65 -12.00
C PHE A 145 -14.25 8.77 -12.47
N ASP A 146 -14.32 8.28 -13.71
CA ASP A 146 -13.25 7.52 -14.34
C ASP A 146 -12.11 8.47 -14.77
N PHE A 147 -10.94 8.28 -14.16
CA PHE A 147 -9.71 9.00 -14.48
C PHE A 147 -8.69 8.15 -15.24
N SER A 148 -9.11 7.01 -15.81
CA SER A 148 -8.24 6.13 -16.58
C SER A 148 -7.54 6.90 -17.70
N ALA A 149 -6.23 6.72 -17.80
CA ALA A 149 -5.39 7.41 -18.77
C ALA A 149 -4.12 6.62 -19.04
N ASN A 150 -3.54 6.76 -20.24
CA ASN A 150 -2.24 6.16 -20.59
C ASN A 150 -2.14 4.64 -20.34
N GLY A 151 -3.25 3.91 -20.48
CA GLY A 151 -3.31 2.47 -20.21
C GLY A 151 -3.33 2.09 -18.71
N ILE A 152 -3.43 3.07 -17.82
CA ILE A 152 -3.65 2.90 -16.39
C ILE A 152 -5.16 3.00 -16.14
N ILE A 153 -5.71 1.99 -15.46
CA ILE A 153 -7.13 1.86 -15.17
C ILE A 153 -7.41 2.48 -13.81
N HIS A 154 -8.30 3.47 -13.75
CA HIS A 154 -8.83 3.97 -12.50
C HIS A 154 -10.01 3.11 -12.05
N LEU A 155 -10.04 2.74 -10.77
CA LEU A 155 -11.13 1.97 -10.17
C LEU A 155 -11.59 2.64 -8.88
N ASN A 156 -12.91 2.71 -8.71
CA ASN A 156 -13.48 3.02 -7.41
C ASN A 156 -13.21 1.86 -6.44
N ILE A 157 -12.85 2.18 -5.20
CA ILE A 157 -12.55 1.19 -4.17
C ILE A 157 -13.74 0.26 -3.88
N ILE A 158 -14.98 0.75 -3.98
CA ILE A 158 -16.18 -0.08 -3.74
C ILE A 158 -16.29 -1.16 -4.81
N ASP A 159 -16.03 -0.82 -6.07
CA ASP A 159 -16.09 -1.78 -7.18
C ASP A 159 -14.95 -2.80 -7.07
N PHE A 160 -13.75 -2.35 -6.68
CA PHE A 160 -12.64 -3.24 -6.35
C PHE A 160 -13.01 -4.24 -5.24
N LEU A 161 -13.58 -3.78 -4.12
CA LEU A 161 -13.96 -4.63 -2.99
C LEU A 161 -15.09 -5.62 -3.30
N LYS A 162 -15.93 -5.31 -4.30
CA LYS A 162 -17.00 -6.22 -4.77
C LYS A 162 -16.51 -7.25 -5.78
N SER A 163 -15.32 -7.08 -6.35
CA SER A 163 -14.80 -8.00 -7.35
C SER A 163 -14.39 -9.34 -6.72
N GLU A 164 -14.97 -10.45 -7.21
CA GLU A 164 -14.62 -11.78 -6.70
C GLU A 164 -13.28 -12.31 -7.26
N ASN A 165 -12.87 -11.78 -8.43
CA ASN A 165 -11.64 -12.14 -9.12
C ASN A 165 -11.00 -10.88 -9.70
N PHE A 166 -10.47 -10.02 -8.83
CA PHE A 166 -9.72 -8.85 -9.27
C PHE A 166 -8.53 -9.26 -10.12
#